data_AF-A0A418X005-F1
#
_entry.id   AF-A0A418X005-F1
#
_cell.length_a   1.000
_cell.length_b   1.000
_cell.length_c   1.000
_cell.angle_alpha   90.00
_cell.angle_beta   90.00
_cell.angle_gamma   90.00
#
_symmetry.space_group_name_H-M   'P 1'
#
loop_
_entity.id
_entity.type
_entity.pdbx_description
1 polymer ?
#
loop_
_entity_poly.entity_id
_entity_poly.type
_entity_poly.pdbx_seq_one_letter_code
_entity_poly.pdbx_strand_id
1 'polypeptide(L)'
;MALALSAYGSVSSAQSTQIDALSAQQLSDDMTKPHEAYANGVNPAWKWGSGPELNFGVDFPSDHPDPNFVPWGVAATATTGSPARNVRVQIRKVILDIKRNGTWSRVAYNTTDSQVVGTLYTNYQTNTTAPANVRKHGTDGISVRLPDAGGSFHFYTAKRFPVAFGAQEIVSRLEARLIVDDAAKSDDRASARLLVNSGGDIWRNATQTWNGSGSNVDFAIGRFKFATNDWQTFTSHTLTTSAEISDYLENESTLTPR
;
A
#
# COMPACT_ATOMS: atom_id res chain seq x y z
N MET A 1 -14.40 5.26 62.87
CA MET A 1 -13.04 5.36 62.31
C MET A 1 -13.05 4.57 61.01
N ALA A 2 -12.68 5.22 59.92
CA ALA A 2 -13.11 4.89 58.55
C ALA A 2 -12.01 4.21 57.72
N LEU A 3 -12.45 3.58 56.61
CA LEU A 3 -11.74 3.32 55.34
C LEU A 3 -10.68 2.18 55.33
N ALA A 4 -10.52 1.37 54.29
CA ALA A 4 -11.13 1.30 52.96
C ALA A 4 -10.96 -0.12 52.35
N LEU A 5 -11.93 -0.54 51.52
CA LEU A 5 -11.77 -1.58 50.50
C LEU A 5 -10.81 -1.07 49.41
N SER A 6 -9.77 -1.83 49.06
CA SER A 6 -9.03 -1.62 47.81
C SER A 6 -9.60 -2.54 46.72
N ALA A 7 -10.38 -1.95 45.83
CA ALA A 7 -10.75 -2.56 44.57
C ALA A 7 -9.50 -2.62 43.66
N TYR A 8 -9.04 -3.83 43.34
CA TYR A 8 -8.12 -4.04 42.23
C TYR A 8 -8.94 -3.92 40.94
N GLY A 9 -8.93 -2.71 40.36
CA GLY A 9 -9.43 -2.44 39.03
C GLY A 9 -8.49 -3.06 37.99
N SER A 10 -9.02 -4.01 37.23
CA SER A 10 -8.42 -4.50 35.99
C SER A 10 -8.34 -3.37 34.97
N VAL A 11 -7.14 -2.90 34.63
CA VAL A 11 -6.94 -2.03 33.47
C VAL A 11 -6.63 -2.90 32.26
N SER A 12 -7.70 -3.36 31.61
CA SER A 12 -7.64 -3.84 30.22
C SER A 12 -7.70 -2.61 29.31
N SER A 13 -6.55 -2.05 28.96
CA SER A 13 -6.47 -1.08 27.86
C SER A 13 -6.57 -1.84 26.53
N ALA A 14 -7.79 -2.15 26.11
CA ALA A 14 -8.04 -2.45 24.71
C ALA A 14 -7.76 -1.17 23.92
N GLN A 15 -6.55 -1.03 23.37
CA GLN A 15 -6.27 -0.03 22.36
C GLN A 15 -7.22 -0.30 21.18
N SER A 16 -8.04 0.71 20.89
CA SER A 16 -8.98 0.72 19.77
C SER A 16 -8.29 0.22 18.50
N THR A 17 -8.76 -0.91 17.97
CA THR A 17 -8.40 -1.44 16.65
C THR A 17 -9.21 -0.79 15.52
N GLN A 18 -9.83 0.37 15.78
CA GLN A 18 -10.64 1.06 14.79
C GLN A 18 -9.71 1.72 13.77
N ILE A 19 -9.70 1.18 12.55
CA ILE A 19 -9.15 1.92 11.41
C ILE A 19 -10.10 3.07 11.15
N ASP A 20 -9.57 4.29 11.08
CA ASP A 20 -10.34 5.42 10.59
C ASP A 20 -10.92 5.06 9.22
N ALA A 21 -12.25 5.19 9.08
CA ALA A 21 -12.91 4.98 7.81
C ALA A 21 -12.20 5.83 6.73
N LEU A 22 -12.02 5.25 5.54
CA LEU A 22 -11.42 5.96 4.42
C LEU A 22 -12.20 7.26 4.18
N SER A 23 -11.49 8.39 4.14
CA SER A 23 -12.11 9.71 4.02
C SER A 23 -11.87 10.34 2.65
N ALA A 24 -12.76 11.27 2.26
CA ALA A 24 -12.61 12.04 1.03
C ALA A 24 -11.31 12.85 1.02
N GLN A 25 -10.94 13.44 2.16
CA GLN A 25 -9.69 14.19 2.29
C GLN A 25 -8.48 13.28 2.09
N GLN A 26 -8.51 12.06 2.62
CA GLN A 26 -7.42 11.12 2.44
C GLN A 26 -7.25 10.70 0.99
N LEU A 27 -8.34 10.38 0.28
CA LEU A 27 -8.30 10.06 -1.15
C LEU A 27 -7.72 11.25 -1.94
N SER A 28 -8.26 12.46 -1.72
CA SER A 28 -7.73 13.67 -2.35
C SER A 28 -6.25 13.88 -2.05
N ASP A 29 -5.84 13.77 -0.79
CA ASP A 29 -4.46 13.99 -0.36
C ASP A 29 -3.50 12.97 -0.98
N ASP A 30 -3.90 11.70 -1.04
CA ASP A 30 -3.06 10.61 -1.56
C ASP A 30 -2.69 10.78 -3.03
N MET A 31 -3.51 11.51 -3.81
CA MET A 31 -3.29 11.78 -5.23
C MET A 31 -2.93 13.24 -5.55
N THR A 32 -2.85 14.15 -4.57
CA THR A 32 -2.55 15.59 -4.84
C THR A 32 -1.44 16.19 -3.99
N LYS A 33 -1.13 15.64 -2.80
CA LYS A 33 -0.05 16.17 -1.95
C LYS A 33 1.30 15.53 -2.30
N PRO A 34 2.42 16.25 -2.10
CA PRO A 34 3.75 15.67 -2.20
C PRO A 34 3.96 14.46 -1.27
N HIS A 35 5.00 13.68 -1.56
CA HIS A 35 5.48 12.67 -0.63
C HIS A 35 5.90 13.32 0.71
N GLU A 36 5.70 12.63 1.82
CA GLU A 36 6.15 13.15 3.14
C GLU A 36 7.67 13.14 3.30
N ALA A 37 8.35 12.29 2.53
CA ALA A 37 9.77 12.32 2.28
C ALA A 37 10.10 11.53 1.00
N TYR A 38 11.31 11.68 0.48
CA TYR A 38 11.78 10.84 -0.60
C TYR A 38 12.03 9.41 -0.11
N ALA A 39 11.62 8.43 -0.91
CA ALA A 39 11.83 7.00 -0.65
C ALA A 39 13.20 6.55 -1.14
N ASN A 40 13.91 5.73 -0.35
CA ASN A 40 15.18 5.16 -0.76
C ASN A 40 15.04 4.36 -2.07
N GLY A 41 16.03 4.45 -2.95
CA GLY A 41 15.99 3.78 -4.25
C GLY A 41 15.10 4.46 -5.30
N VAL A 42 14.20 5.38 -4.94
CA VAL A 42 13.39 6.15 -5.90
C VAL A 42 14.11 7.44 -6.26
N ASN A 43 14.31 7.70 -7.56
CA ASN A 43 14.95 8.95 -8.00
C ASN A 43 13.95 10.11 -7.88
N PRO A 44 14.24 11.18 -7.11
CA PRO A 44 13.34 12.33 -6.99
C PRO A 44 13.08 13.06 -8.31
N ALA A 45 13.94 12.89 -9.32
CA ALA A 45 13.77 13.47 -10.65
C ALA A 45 12.78 12.71 -11.54
N TRP A 46 12.35 11.50 -11.14
CA TRP A 46 11.24 10.82 -11.81
C TRP A 46 9.92 11.52 -11.49
N LYS A 47 8.93 11.41 -12.38
CA LYS A 47 7.62 12.06 -12.21
C LYS A 47 6.95 11.67 -10.89
N TRP A 48 6.86 10.38 -10.58
CA TRP A 48 6.42 9.86 -9.28
C TRP A 48 7.45 9.97 -8.14
N GLY A 49 8.64 10.54 -8.38
CA GLY A 49 9.73 10.55 -7.41
C GLY A 49 9.53 11.51 -6.23
N SER A 50 8.69 12.53 -6.40
CA SER A 50 8.44 13.59 -5.41
C SER A 50 6.97 13.77 -5.01
N GLY A 51 6.06 13.16 -5.77
CA GLY A 51 4.63 13.18 -5.49
C GLY A 51 3.90 12.02 -6.19
N PRO A 52 2.58 11.91 -5.98
CA PRO A 52 1.76 10.94 -6.68
C PRO A 52 1.77 11.21 -8.18
N GLU A 53 1.50 10.17 -8.97
CA GLU A 53 1.43 10.23 -10.41
C GLU A 53 0.17 9.50 -10.89
N LEU A 54 -0.64 10.15 -11.72
CA LEU A 54 -1.64 9.50 -12.55
C LEU A 54 -1.06 9.38 -13.95
N ASN A 55 -0.81 8.15 -14.41
CA ASN A 55 -0.23 7.90 -15.72
C ASN A 55 -1.31 7.38 -16.68
N PHE A 56 -1.37 6.08 -16.97
CA PHE A 56 -2.38 5.54 -17.89
C PHE A 56 -3.79 5.56 -17.30
N GLY A 57 -3.95 5.57 -15.97
CA GLY A 57 -5.26 5.62 -15.33
C GLY A 57 -6.21 4.53 -15.85
N VAL A 58 -7.30 4.95 -16.51
CA VAL A 58 -8.30 4.06 -17.14
C VAL A 58 -8.07 3.82 -18.63
N ASP A 59 -7.11 4.52 -19.25
CA ASP A 59 -6.80 4.47 -20.67
C ASP A 59 -5.85 3.31 -20.96
N PHE A 60 -6.36 2.08 -20.83
CA PHE A 60 -5.55 0.88 -21.02
C PHE A 60 -4.98 0.82 -22.45
N PRO A 61 -3.68 0.49 -22.64
CA PRO A 61 -3.08 0.43 -23.97
C PRO A 61 -3.80 -0.57 -24.87
N SER A 62 -4.06 -0.18 -26.12
CA SER A 62 -4.76 -1.05 -27.10
C SER A 62 -3.96 -2.29 -27.48
N ASP A 63 -2.65 -2.29 -27.27
CA ASP A 63 -1.77 -3.44 -27.49
C ASP A 63 -1.68 -4.38 -26.27
N HIS A 64 -2.50 -4.16 -25.24
CA HIS A 64 -2.75 -5.06 -24.10
C HIS A 64 -4.09 -5.79 -24.32
N PRO A 65 -4.17 -6.81 -25.21
CA PRO A 65 -5.44 -7.39 -25.64
C PRO A 65 -6.22 -8.12 -24.54
N ASP A 66 -5.55 -8.51 -23.45
CA ASP A 66 -6.14 -9.15 -22.27
C ASP A 66 -5.59 -8.47 -21.01
N PRO A 67 -5.99 -7.21 -20.71
CA PRO A 67 -5.32 -6.45 -19.67
C PRO A 67 -5.54 -7.09 -18.30
N ASN A 68 -4.46 -7.23 -17.55
CA ASN A 68 -4.48 -7.82 -16.22
C ASN A 68 -3.85 -6.85 -15.23
N PHE A 69 -4.53 -6.58 -14.12
CA PHE A 69 -4.10 -5.62 -13.14
C PHE A 69 -3.33 -6.29 -12.01
N VAL A 70 -2.27 -5.63 -11.55
CA VAL A 70 -1.49 -6.01 -10.38
C VAL A 70 -1.44 -4.84 -9.41
N PRO A 71 -2.27 -4.85 -8.36
CA PRO A 71 -2.12 -3.91 -7.26
C PRO A 71 -0.80 -4.14 -6.54
N TRP A 72 -0.09 -3.05 -6.25
CA TRP A 72 1.21 -3.10 -5.59
C TRP A 72 1.38 -1.95 -4.60
N GLY A 73 2.43 -2.00 -3.81
CA GLY A 73 2.87 -0.90 -2.96
C GLY A 73 4.38 -0.99 -2.72
N VAL A 74 4.94 0.07 -2.16
CA VAL A 74 6.35 0.11 -1.75
C VAL A 74 6.43 0.49 -0.28
N ALA A 75 7.16 -0.32 0.50
CA ALA A 75 7.60 0.06 1.84
C ALA A 75 9.08 0.44 1.80
N ALA A 76 9.42 1.68 2.16
CA ALA A 76 10.74 2.25 1.94
C ALA A 76 11.28 2.94 3.19
N THR A 77 12.59 2.93 3.38
CA THR A 77 13.23 3.87 4.31
C THR A 77 13.26 5.26 3.66
N ALA A 78 13.01 6.33 4.41
CA ALA A 78 13.25 7.68 3.89
C ALA A 78 14.72 7.85 3.47
N THR A 79 15.01 8.68 2.47
CA THR A 79 16.39 8.95 2.02
C THR A 79 17.26 9.59 3.11
N THR A 80 16.65 10.25 4.09
CA THR A 80 17.31 10.77 5.30
C THR A 80 17.71 9.67 6.28
N GLY A 81 17.40 8.41 6.00
CA GLY A 81 17.54 7.27 6.88
C GLY A 81 16.42 7.18 7.93
N SER A 82 16.50 6.14 8.75
CA SER A 82 15.68 5.97 9.95
C SER A 82 16.60 5.62 11.12
N PRO A 83 16.39 6.17 12.33
CA PRO A 83 17.12 5.77 13.54
C PRO A 83 16.58 4.49 14.18
N ALA A 84 15.33 4.10 13.92
CA ALA A 84 14.75 2.87 14.45
C ALA A 84 15.43 1.61 13.86
N ARG A 85 15.68 0.60 14.68
CA ARG A 85 16.37 -0.65 14.36
C ARG A 85 15.52 -1.89 14.70
N ASN A 86 14.53 -1.75 15.57
CA ASN A 86 13.66 -2.86 16.01
C ASN A 86 12.23 -2.75 15.44
N VAL A 87 12.12 -2.38 14.16
CA VAL A 87 10.84 -2.07 13.51
C VAL A 87 10.64 -2.85 12.21
N ARG A 88 9.37 -3.19 11.94
CA ARG A 88 8.88 -3.72 10.67
C ARG A 88 7.70 -2.91 10.19
N VAL A 89 7.50 -2.89 8.87
CA VAL A 89 6.24 -2.45 8.26
C VAL A 89 5.37 -3.69 8.07
N GLN A 90 4.21 -3.75 8.74
CA GLN A 90 3.18 -4.75 8.50
C GLN A 90 2.22 -4.24 7.42
N ILE A 91 1.81 -5.11 6.51
CA ILE A 91 1.01 -4.82 5.32
C ILE A 91 -0.10 -5.86 5.21
N ARG A 92 -1.34 -5.43 4.94
CA ARG A 92 -2.48 -6.32 4.68
C ARG A 92 -3.51 -5.68 3.76
N LYS A 93 -4.53 -6.47 3.37
CA LYS A 93 -5.71 -6.04 2.62
C LYS A 93 -5.34 -5.23 1.37
N VAL A 94 -4.59 -5.85 0.46
CA VAL A 94 -4.34 -5.25 -0.85
C VAL A 94 -5.60 -5.45 -1.70
N ILE A 95 -6.25 -4.34 -2.07
CA ILE A 95 -7.58 -4.29 -2.64
C ILE A 95 -7.55 -3.52 -3.97
N LEU A 96 -8.32 -4.00 -4.92
CA LEU A 96 -8.58 -3.34 -6.20
C LEU A 96 -10.09 -3.26 -6.42
N ASP A 97 -10.58 -2.03 -6.50
CA ASP A 97 -11.97 -1.73 -6.81
C ASP A 97 -12.03 -0.99 -8.16
N ILE A 98 -12.94 -1.41 -9.04
CA ILE A 98 -13.09 -0.86 -10.39
C ILE A 98 -14.57 -0.56 -10.64
N LYS A 99 -14.85 0.65 -11.13
CA LYS A 99 -16.16 1.01 -11.66
C LYS A 99 -16.19 0.82 -13.17
N ARG A 100 -17.25 0.19 -13.65
CA ARG A 100 -17.52 0.00 -15.08
C ARG A 100 -19.01 -0.01 -15.32
N ASN A 101 -19.47 0.65 -16.38
CA ASN A 101 -20.89 0.80 -16.71
C ASN A 101 -21.72 1.30 -15.51
N GLY A 102 -21.18 2.26 -14.75
CA GLY A 102 -21.79 2.85 -13.57
C GLY A 102 -21.75 1.99 -12.31
N THR A 103 -21.17 0.78 -12.35
CA THR A 103 -21.22 -0.18 -11.23
C THR A 103 -19.83 -0.46 -10.68
N TRP A 104 -19.67 -0.30 -9.37
CA TRP A 104 -18.46 -0.70 -8.66
C TRP A 104 -18.35 -2.21 -8.47
N SER A 105 -17.11 -2.70 -8.51
CA SER A 105 -16.80 -4.11 -8.25
C SER A 105 -15.45 -4.24 -7.57
N ARG A 106 -15.36 -5.17 -6.61
CA ARG A 106 -14.09 -5.55 -5.97
C ARG A 106 -13.47 -6.70 -6.72
N VAL A 107 -12.39 -6.39 -7.42
CA VAL A 107 -11.67 -7.29 -8.31
C VAL A 107 -10.56 -8.03 -7.56
N ALA A 108 -9.88 -7.35 -6.62
CA ALA A 108 -8.90 -7.97 -5.74
C ALA A 108 -9.25 -7.72 -4.27
N TYR A 109 -9.09 -8.76 -3.44
CA TYR A 109 -9.26 -8.68 -2.00
C TYR A 109 -8.28 -9.63 -1.30
N ASN A 110 -7.03 -9.19 -1.21
CA ASN A 110 -5.93 -10.01 -0.72
C ASN A 110 -5.66 -9.69 0.74
N THR A 111 -6.23 -10.51 1.63
CA THR A 111 -6.17 -10.33 3.08
C THR A 111 -5.19 -11.26 3.78
N THR A 112 -4.71 -12.30 3.09
CA THR A 112 -3.80 -13.29 3.68
C THR A 112 -2.35 -13.12 3.22
N ASP A 113 -1.41 -13.59 4.02
CA ASP A 113 0.02 -13.49 3.76
C ASP A 113 0.45 -14.13 2.43
N SER A 114 -0.19 -15.22 2.04
CA SER A 114 0.15 -15.98 0.83
C SER A 114 -0.22 -15.25 -0.46
N GLN A 115 -1.03 -14.21 -0.36
CA GLN A 115 -1.53 -13.43 -1.49
C GLN A 115 -0.70 -12.17 -1.75
N VAL A 116 0.29 -11.87 -0.89
CA VAL A 116 1.19 -10.72 -1.04
C VAL A 116 2.63 -11.23 -1.10
N VAL A 117 3.32 -10.91 -2.18
CA VAL A 117 4.72 -11.25 -2.41
C VAL A 117 5.50 -9.97 -2.71
N GLY A 118 6.82 -10.04 -2.71
CA GLY A 118 7.61 -8.87 -3.03
C GLY A 118 9.10 -9.12 -2.99
N THR A 119 9.85 -8.10 -3.40
CA THR A 119 11.30 -8.13 -3.49
C THR A 119 11.89 -6.86 -2.92
N LEU A 120 13.05 -6.97 -2.25
CA LEU A 120 13.79 -5.81 -1.80
C LEU A 120 14.61 -5.26 -2.97
N TYR A 121 14.36 -4.00 -3.30
CA TYR A 121 15.16 -3.20 -4.21
C TYR A 121 16.21 -2.43 -3.40
N THR A 122 17.46 -2.68 -3.72
CA THR A 122 18.60 -1.89 -3.20
C THR A 122 18.90 -0.72 -4.14
N ASN A 123 18.49 -0.81 -5.41
CA ASN A 123 18.53 0.29 -6.37
C ASN A 123 17.47 0.06 -7.48
N TYR A 124 16.46 0.94 -7.60
CA TYR A 124 15.47 0.82 -8.70
C TYR A 124 16.03 1.18 -10.06
N GLN A 125 17.00 2.10 -10.16
CA GLN A 125 17.55 2.54 -11.45
C GLN A 125 18.24 1.40 -12.20
N THR A 126 18.95 0.55 -11.47
CA THR A 126 19.66 -0.61 -12.00
C THR A 126 18.87 -1.91 -11.84
N ASN A 127 17.62 -1.83 -11.37
CA ASN A 127 16.76 -2.98 -11.08
C ASN A 127 17.44 -4.04 -10.17
N THR A 128 18.32 -3.59 -9.27
CA THR A 128 19.11 -4.46 -8.42
C THR A 128 18.30 -4.86 -7.19
N THR A 129 18.24 -6.17 -6.94
CA THR A 129 17.37 -6.76 -5.93
C THR A 129 18.12 -7.66 -4.97
N ALA A 130 17.50 -7.92 -3.82
CA ALA A 130 17.95 -8.86 -2.81
C ALA A 130 16.73 -9.57 -2.16
N PRO A 131 16.93 -10.70 -1.47
CA PRO A 131 15.88 -11.32 -0.67
C PRO A 131 15.37 -10.35 0.41
N ALA A 132 14.05 -10.27 0.56
CA ALA A 132 13.43 -9.45 1.60
C ALA A 132 13.26 -10.22 2.92
N ASN A 133 13.44 -9.53 4.05
CA ASN A 133 13.19 -10.10 5.38
C ASN A 133 11.69 -10.04 5.72
N VAL A 134 10.93 -10.92 5.08
CA VAL A 134 9.47 -11.02 5.23
C VAL A 134 9.10 -12.00 6.35
N ARG A 135 8.13 -11.62 7.17
CA ARG A 135 7.45 -12.48 8.14
C ARG A 135 5.97 -12.60 7.75
N LYS A 136 5.44 -13.80 7.85
CA LYS A 136 4.04 -14.15 7.55
C LYS A 136 3.17 -14.06 8.81
N HIS A 137 1.94 -13.57 8.68
CA HIS A 137 0.98 -13.37 9.79
C HIS A 137 -0.41 -13.97 9.50
N GLY A 138 -0.51 -14.98 8.64
CA GLY A 138 -1.77 -15.65 8.31
C GLY A 138 -2.76 -14.69 7.66
N THR A 139 -3.88 -14.44 8.33
CA THR A 139 -4.93 -13.51 7.87
C THR A 139 -4.63 -12.03 8.18
N ASP A 140 -3.50 -11.74 8.85
CA ASP A 140 -3.07 -10.37 9.14
C ASP A 140 -1.92 -9.90 8.23
N GLY A 141 -1.82 -10.54 7.05
CA GLY A 141 -0.89 -10.18 5.97
C GLY A 141 0.57 -10.51 6.25
N ILE A 142 1.48 -9.68 5.73
CA ILE A 142 2.93 -9.86 5.86
C ILE A 142 3.52 -8.70 6.66
N SER A 143 4.75 -8.85 7.15
CA SER A 143 5.58 -7.71 7.51
C SER A 143 6.97 -7.83 6.95
N VAL A 144 7.60 -6.69 6.69
CA VAL A 144 8.97 -6.62 6.18
C VAL A 144 9.84 -5.81 7.12
N ARG A 145 11.06 -6.29 7.37
CA ARG A 145 12.14 -5.49 7.94
C ARG A 145 13.03 -4.99 6.81
N LEU A 146 13.16 -3.67 6.69
CA LEU A 146 14.07 -3.05 5.74
C LEU A 146 15.50 -3.05 6.29
N PRO A 147 16.54 -3.04 5.43
CA PRO A 147 17.93 -2.97 5.87
C PRO A 147 18.21 -1.70 6.66
N ASP A 148 19.11 -1.77 7.65
CA ASP A 148 19.52 -0.61 8.45
C ASP A 148 20.19 0.49 7.61
N ALA A 149 20.83 0.11 6.49
CA ALA A 149 21.41 1.03 5.50
C ALA A 149 20.37 1.71 4.60
N GLY A 150 19.09 1.32 4.71
CA GLY A 150 18.01 1.75 3.83
C GLY A 150 17.74 0.80 2.67
N GLY A 151 16.54 0.91 2.11
CA GLY A 151 16.10 0.15 0.95
C GLY A 151 14.60 0.27 0.76
N SER A 152 14.09 -0.39 -0.27
CA SER A 152 12.66 -0.35 -0.62
C SER A 152 12.16 -1.73 -0.98
N PHE A 153 11.12 -2.18 -0.28
CA PHE A 153 10.44 -3.42 -0.56
C PHE A 153 9.25 -3.15 -1.47
N HIS A 154 9.37 -3.57 -2.74
CA HIS A 154 8.27 -3.55 -3.69
C HIS A 154 7.44 -4.82 -3.51
N PHE A 155 6.19 -4.66 -3.10
CA PHE A 155 5.27 -5.75 -2.85
C PHE A 155 4.04 -5.65 -3.72
N TYR A 156 3.47 -6.79 -4.06
CA TYR A 156 2.36 -6.88 -4.99
C TYR A 156 1.55 -8.15 -4.75
N THR A 157 0.37 -8.20 -5.35
CA THR A 157 -0.47 -9.38 -5.28
C THR A 157 0.18 -10.56 -5.99
N ALA A 158 0.15 -11.75 -5.38
CA ALA A 158 0.72 -12.97 -5.96
C ALA A 158 0.03 -13.40 -7.29
N LYS A 159 -1.20 -12.92 -7.50
CA LYS A 159 -1.97 -13.11 -8.73
C LYS A 159 -2.12 -11.78 -9.46
N ARG A 160 -2.28 -11.87 -10.78
CA ARG A 160 -2.81 -10.78 -11.60
C ARG A 160 -4.31 -10.98 -11.78
N PHE A 161 -5.04 -9.89 -11.91
CA PHE A 161 -6.49 -9.91 -11.98
C PHE A 161 -6.96 -9.43 -13.36
N PRO A 162 -7.73 -10.22 -14.11
CA PRO A 162 -8.27 -9.78 -15.39
C PRO A 162 -9.11 -8.51 -15.21
N VAL A 163 -8.85 -7.51 -16.03
CA VAL A 163 -9.63 -6.26 -16.07
C VAL A 163 -10.08 -6.03 -17.49
N ALA A 164 -11.32 -5.64 -17.66
CA ALA A 164 -11.86 -5.36 -18.99
C ALA A 164 -11.63 -3.90 -19.37
N PHE A 165 -11.51 -3.65 -20.67
CA PHE A 165 -11.53 -2.29 -21.22
C PHE A 165 -12.82 -1.53 -20.84
N GLY A 166 -12.70 -0.21 -20.77
CA GLY A 166 -13.80 0.70 -20.41
C GLY A 166 -14.04 0.79 -18.91
N ALA A 167 -13.00 0.62 -18.09
CA ALA A 167 -13.03 1.08 -16.71
C ALA A 167 -13.31 2.60 -16.71
N GLN A 168 -14.13 3.05 -15.77
CA GLN A 168 -14.43 4.47 -15.59
C GLN A 168 -13.61 5.04 -14.43
N GLU A 169 -13.47 4.26 -13.36
CA GLU A 169 -12.68 4.61 -12.19
C GLU A 169 -11.98 3.36 -11.63
N ILE A 170 -10.77 3.55 -11.10
CA ILE A 170 -9.97 2.49 -10.47
C ILE A 170 -9.43 3.01 -9.15
N VAL A 171 -9.56 2.19 -8.09
CA VAL A 171 -8.98 2.44 -6.77
C VAL A 171 -8.16 1.22 -6.36
N SER A 172 -6.86 1.42 -6.16
CA SER A 172 -5.96 0.47 -5.50
C SER A 172 -5.69 0.96 -4.09
N ARG A 173 -5.81 0.07 -3.09
CA ARG A 173 -5.53 0.42 -1.70
C ARG A 173 -4.97 -0.73 -0.90
N LEU A 174 -4.29 -0.39 0.19
CA LEU A 174 -3.74 -1.32 1.16
C LEU A 174 -3.73 -0.72 2.56
N GLU A 175 -3.61 -1.57 3.57
CA GLU A 175 -3.40 -1.16 4.95
C GLU A 175 -1.96 -1.46 5.37
N ALA A 176 -1.31 -0.52 6.08
CA ALA A 176 -0.01 -0.76 6.70
C ALA A 176 0.13 -0.10 8.08
N ARG A 177 1.04 -0.63 8.90
CA ARG A 177 1.44 -0.07 10.21
C ARG A 177 2.86 -0.48 10.59
N LEU A 178 3.39 0.11 11.66
CA LEU A 178 4.65 -0.26 12.29
C LEU A 178 4.44 -1.27 13.41
N ILE A 179 5.20 -2.36 13.38
CA ILE A 179 5.27 -3.36 14.46
C ILE A 179 6.71 -3.57 14.92
N VAL A 180 6.87 -4.07 16.15
CA VAL A 180 8.17 -4.42 16.72
C VAL A 180 8.73 -5.67 16.00
N ASP A 181 10.01 -5.66 15.62
CA ASP A 181 10.66 -6.81 14.98
C ASP A 181 10.89 -7.95 15.98
N ASP A 182 11.51 -7.61 17.11
CA ASP A 182 11.90 -8.50 18.21
C ASP A 182 11.39 -7.95 19.54
N ALA A 183 10.45 -8.67 20.16
CA ALA A 183 9.81 -8.27 21.42
C ALA A 183 10.76 -8.28 22.63
N ALA A 184 11.94 -8.89 22.50
CA ALA A 184 12.97 -8.87 23.55
C ALA A 184 13.85 -7.60 23.53
N LYS A 185 13.70 -6.74 22.50
CA LYS A 185 14.44 -5.48 22.36
C LYS A 185 13.53 -4.28 22.60
N SER A 186 14.13 -3.13 22.86
CA SER A 186 13.40 -1.87 23.05
C SER A 186 12.50 -1.55 21.86
N ASP A 187 11.30 -1.05 22.14
CA ASP A 187 10.41 -0.49 21.12
C ASP A 187 10.91 0.91 20.73
N ASP A 188 11.38 1.04 19.49
CA ASP A 188 11.91 2.29 18.93
C ASP A 188 11.07 2.84 17.78
N ARG A 189 9.84 2.32 17.58
CA ARG A 189 8.97 2.66 16.45
C ARG A 189 8.63 4.16 16.36
N ALA A 190 8.56 4.87 17.49
CA ALA A 190 8.30 6.31 17.52
C ALA A 190 9.37 7.14 16.77
N SER A 191 10.55 6.58 16.57
CA SER A 191 11.64 7.21 15.83
C SER A 191 11.74 6.73 14.36
N ALA A 192 10.87 5.80 13.95
CA ALA A 192 10.92 5.22 12.62
C ALA A 192 10.62 6.26 11.52
N ARG A 193 11.30 6.13 10.39
CA ARG A 193 11.14 6.97 9.19
C ARG A 193 10.92 6.06 7.99
N LEU A 194 9.87 5.26 8.07
CA LEU A 194 9.49 4.28 7.05
C LEU A 194 8.24 4.77 6.32
N LEU A 195 8.34 4.83 5.01
CA LEU A 195 7.31 5.31 4.10
C LEU A 195 6.57 4.11 3.49
N VAL A 196 5.28 4.28 3.22
CA VAL A 196 4.49 3.34 2.44
C VAL A 196 3.69 4.11 1.39
N ASN A 197 3.50 3.51 0.21
CA ASN A 197 2.54 3.97 -0.80
C ASN A 197 1.72 2.79 -1.36
N SER A 198 0.75 3.12 -2.22
CA SER A 198 -0.01 2.18 -3.04
C SER A 198 0.17 2.54 -4.51
N GLY A 199 0.02 1.54 -5.38
CA GLY A 199 0.17 1.66 -6.83
C GLY A 199 -0.51 0.50 -7.55
N GLY A 200 -0.29 0.44 -8.86
CA GLY A 200 -0.75 -0.67 -9.67
C GLY A 200 -0.18 -0.64 -11.08
N ASP A 201 -0.10 -1.82 -11.69
CA ASP A 201 0.32 -1.99 -13.08
C ASP A 201 -0.77 -2.69 -13.89
N ILE A 202 -0.94 -2.25 -15.14
CA ILE A 202 -1.73 -2.92 -16.15
C ILE A 202 -0.77 -3.73 -17.03
N TRP A 203 -0.81 -5.04 -16.87
CA TRP A 203 -0.06 -6.00 -17.67
C TRP A 203 -0.80 -6.36 -18.95
N ARG A 204 -0.05 -6.71 -20.00
CA ARG A 204 -0.61 -7.15 -21.29
C ARG A 204 -1.53 -8.36 -21.20
N ASN A 205 -1.20 -9.30 -20.29
CA ASN A 205 -1.91 -10.55 -20.01
C ASN A 205 -1.43 -11.18 -18.70
N ALA A 206 -2.14 -12.22 -18.26
CA ALA A 206 -1.89 -12.91 -16.99
C ALA A 206 -0.49 -13.56 -16.88
N THR A 207 0.11 -13.96 -18.01
CA THR A 207 1.36 -14.75 -18.04
C THR A 207 2.60 -13.96 -18.51
N GLN A 208 2.42 -12.71 -18.93
CA GLN A 208 3.50 -11.88 -19.47
C GLN A 208 4.64 -11.75 -18.46
N THR A 209 5.86 -12.13 -18.85
CA THR A 209 7.04 -11.89 -18.02
C THR A 209 7.54 -10.46 -18.25
N TRP A 210 8.10 -9.84 -17.21
CA TRP A 210 8.75 -8.53 -17.33
C TRP A 210 9.91 -8.59 -18.33
N ASN A 211 9.97 -7.62 -19.24
CA ASN A 211 10.92 -7.60 -20.36
C ASN A 211 11.65 -6.25 -20.49
N GLY A 212 11.69 -5.44 -19.44
CA GLY A 212 12.31 -4.11 -19.47
C GLY A 212 11.37 -2.99 -19.91
N SER A 213 10.64 -3.19 -21.01
CA SER A 213 9.66 -2.21 -21.51
C SER A 213 8.50 -2.87 -22.26
N GLY A 214 7.29 -2.35 -22.03
CA GLY A 214 6.08 -2.74 -22.78
C GLY A 214 5.39 -4.03 -22.33
N SER A 215 5.85 -4.70 -21.27
CA SER A 215 5.14 -5.83 -20.63
C SER A 215 3.99 -5.39 -19.73
N ASN A 216 4.14 -4.21 -19.14
CA ASN A 216 3.17 -3.53 -18.29
C ASN A 216 3.33 -2.02 -18.42
N VAL A 217 2.30 -1.30 -17.98
CA VAL A 217 2.31 0.14 -17.76
C VAL A 217 1.77 0.44 -16.37
N ASP A 218 2.25 1.47 -15.69
CA ASP A 218 1.67 1.92 -14.43
C ASP A 218 0.34 2.65 -14.68
N PHE A 219 -0.67 2.41 -13.83
CA PHE A 219 -1.94 3.14 -13.93
C PHE A 219 -1.86 4.46 -13.15
N ALA A 220 -1.45 4.36 -11.88
CA ALA A 220 -1.31 5.45 -10.94
C ALA A 220 -0.45 4.99 -9.74
N ILE A 221 0.26 5.95 -9.16
CA ILE A 221 1.13 5.80 -8.00
C ILE A 221 0.71 6.83 -6.95
N GLY A 222 0.31 6.37 -5.78
CA GLY A 222 -0.08 7.21 -4.67
C GLY A 222 1.12 7.80 -3.94
N ARG A 223 0.87 8.82 -3.12
CA ARG A 223 1.93 9.47 -2.33
C ARG A 223 2.53 8.52 -1.28
N PHE A 224 3.83 8.68 -1.03
CA PHE A 224 4.50 8.08 0.12
C PHE A 224 4.15 8.84 1.40
N LYS A 225 3.62 8.13 2.40
CA LYS A 225 3.36 8.64 3.75
C LYS A 225 4.13 7.83 4.79
N PHE A 226 4.50 8.43 5.90
CA PHE A 226 5.08 7.71 7.02
C PHE A 226 4.07 6.74 7.61
N ALA A 227 4.48 5.49 7.74
CA ALA A 227 3.74 4.50 8.49
C ALA A 227 3.79 4.84 10.00
N THR A 228 2.66 4.72 10.68
CA THR A 228 2.54 4.90 12.14
C THR A 228 2.32 3.56 12.83
N ASN A 229 2.22 3.55 14.16
CA ASN A 229 1.93 2.34 14.93
C ASN A 229 0.53 1.79 14.70
N ASP A 230 -0.39 2.64 14.21
CA ASP A 230 -1.77 2.30 13.94
C ASP A 230 -1.95 1.93 12.47
N TRP A 231 -3.00 1.17 12.19
CA TRP A 231 -3.34 0.84 10.81
C TRP A 231 -3.75 2.08 10.04
N GLN A 232 -3.04 2.34 8.94
CA GLN A 232 -3.35 3.40 8.00
C GLN A 232 -3.70 2.80 6.65
N THR A 233 -4.60 3.46 5.93
CA THR A 233 -4.88 3.12 4.53
C THR A 233 -3.98 3.96 3.59
N PHE A 234 -3.48 3.34 2.53
CA PHE A 234 -2.69 3.98 1.48
C PHE A 234 -3.40 3.72 0.17
N THR A 235 -3.58 4.75 -0.65
CA THR A 235 -4.39 4.65 -1.88
C THR A 235 -3.65 5.17 -3.09
N SER A 236 -3.98 4.62 -4.25
CA SER A 236 -3.75 5.24 -5.56
C SER A 236 -5.00 5.05 -6.40
N HIS A 237 -5.41 6.07 -7.15
CA HIS A 237 -6.69 6.02 -7.86
C HIS A 237 -6.79 7.00 -9.02
N THR A 238 -7.85 6.83 -9.81
CA THR A 238 -8.20 7.71 -10.94
C THR A 238 -9.30 8.72 -10.61
N LEU A 239 -9.79 8.77 -9.37
CA LEU A 239 -10.79 9.76 -8.93
C LEU A 239 -10.18 11.17 -8.96
N THR A 240 -10.78 12.07 -9.74
CA THR A 240 -10.32 13.45 -9.96
C THR A 240 -11.28 14.50 -9.42
N THR A 241 -12.52 14.13 -9.14
CA THR A 241 -13.55 15.05 -8.63
C THR A 241 -14.12 14.60 -7.29
N SER A 242 -14.65 15.55 -6.52
CA SER A 242 -15.34 15.25 -5.27
C SER A 242 -16.57 14.36 -5.46
N ALA A 243 -17.20 14.40 -6.65
CA ALA A 243 -18.34 13.54 -6.98
C ALA A 243 -17.90 12.08 -7.13
N GLU A 244 -16.82 11.81 -7.86
CA GLU A 244 -16.24 10.46 -8.00
C GLU A 244 -15.75 9.91 -6.65
N ILE A 245 -15.13 10.75 -5.83
CA ILE A 245 -14.72 10.39 -4.46
C ILE A 245 -15.93 10.02 -3.60
N SER A 246 -16.99 10.83 -3.62
CA SER A 246 -18.20 10.57 -2.83
C SER A 246 -18.87 9.28 -3.28
N ASP A 247 -19.03 9.10 -4.60
CA ASP A 247 -19.60 7.89 -5.19
C ASP A 247 -18.82 6.63 -4.80
N TYR A 248 -17.49 6.65 -4.81
CA TYR A 248 -16.70 5.52 -4.32
C TYR A 248 -16.93 5.25 -2.83
N LEU A 249 -16.88 6.28 -1.99
CA LEU A 249 -17.05 6.13 -0.53
C LEU A 249 -18.45 5.62 -0.14
N GLU A 250 -19.49 6.00 -0.87
CA GLU A 250 -20.85 5.48 -0.68
C GLU A 250 -20.96 3.98 -0.98
N ASN A 251 -20.11 3.45 -1.87
CA ASN A 251 -20.16 2.05 -2.30
C ASN A 251 -19.13 1.16 -1.61
N GLU A 252 -17.96 1.69 -1.22
CA GLU A 252 -16.76 0.92 -0.79
C GLU A 252 -17.05 -0.18 0.24
N SER A 253 -17.85 0.15 1.25
CA SER A 253 -18.15 -0.75 2.38
C SER A 253 -19.06 -1.92 2.00
N THR A 254 -19.78 -1.81 0.87
CA THR A 254 -20.70 -2.83 0.37
C THR A 254 -20.04 -3.78 -0.63
N LEU A 255 -18.84 -3.44 -1.12
CA LEU A 255 -18.15 -4.22 -2.14
C LEU A 255 -17.62 -5.54 -1.57
N THR A 256 -18.10 -6.63 -2.15
CA THR A 256 -17.62 -7.99 -1.84
C THR A 256 -16.71 -8.48 -2.98
N PRO A 257 -15.68 -9.28 -2.65
CA PRO A 257 -14.79 -9.85 -3.67
C PRO A 257 -15.59 -10.70 -4.65
N ARG A 258 -15.34 -10.53 -5.95
CA ARG A 258 -15.87 -11.39 -7.00
C ARG A 258 -15.12 -12.72 -7.12
#